data_AF-A0A412ILY8-F1
#
_entry.id   AF-A0A412ILY8-F1
#
_cell.length_a   1.000
_cell.length_b   1.000
_cell.length_c   1.000
_cell.angle_alpha   90.00
_cell.angle_beta   90.00
_cell.angle_gamma   90.00
#
_symmetry.space_group_name_H-M   'P 1'
#
loop_
_entity.id
_entity.type
_entity.pdbx_description
1 polymer ?
#
loop_
_entity_poly.entity_id
_entity_poly.type
_entity_poly.pdbx_seq_one_letter_code
_entity_poly.pdbx_strand_id
1 'polypeptide(L)'
;MGKLVMGYWDCPYCSTKHIEGTSRECPSCGKPRGQEVKFYMDGVRYLSAEESRTKGKGADWLCDHCGNYNSALNTRCSSCGAERGSNDKAYFDVRKEQDAKNARSASGTGTAAGGQNSGQGGSKRGRSFGAWKIVLIGMLVIAAIIGLAAIIAMPKKRTVTVKDMSWKTSVDVEKYLLCDEDDWELPEGATLKTTKQEVHHTEQEYVGEREETYDSYEVIGSHVEYSYEDNGDGTFSEVANDVDDYGYVTRTRSVPVYRDKPIYKTKYYYTIWRWKYDRTETAEGGGKTPEYPDPQLTDKERLGEKSVEYEVTCEVKNKEKIYKVKEAIYDKLDIGETYNVKADSEEIVSIIE
;
A
#
# COMPACT_ATOMS: atom_id res chain seq x y z
N MET A 1 5.38 46.65 7.92
CA MET A 1 6.76 46.23 7.59
C MET A 1 7.35 45.70 8.88
N GLY A 2 7.85 44.46 8.86
CA GLY A 2 8.49 43.84 10.02
C GLY A 2 9.73 44.62 10.45
N LYS A 3 10.20 44.39 11.68
CA LYS A 3 11.45 44.99 12.15
C LYS A 3 12.62 44.43 11.35
N LEU A 4 13.57 45.30 10.99
CA LEU A 4 14.80 44.86 10.33
C LEU A 4 15.78 44.30 11.36
N VAL A 5 16.36 43.16 11.03
CA VAL A 5 17.36 42.46 11.82
C VAL A 5 18.68 42.45 11.07
N MET A 6 19.78 42.62 11.80
CA MET A 6 21.13 42.63 11.24
C MET A 6 21.48 41.25 10.70
N GLY A 7 21.86 41.20 9.42
CA GLY A 7 22.57 40.07 8.85
C GLY A 7 24.07 40.21 9.00
N TYR A 8 24.80 39.15 8.71
CA TYR A 8 26.25 39.11 8.71
C TYR A 8 26.76 38.41 7.46
N TRP A 9 28.04 38.64 7.15
CA TRP A 9 28.75 37.95 6.09
C TRP A 9 30.20 37.69 6.46
N ASP A 10 30.79 36.71 5.79
CA ASP A 10 32.20 36.35 5.94
C ASP A 10 32.99 36.79 4.70
N CYS A 11 34.16 37.37 4.92
CA CYS A 11 35.03 37.81 3.84
C CYS A 11 35.73 36.61 3.19
N PRO A 12 35.52 36.34 1.88
CA PRO A 12 36.13 35.19 1.21
C PRO A 12 37.64 35.38 0.94
N TYR A 13 38.16 36.60 1.09
CA TYR A 13 39.56 36.94 0.76
C TYR A 13 40.52 36.80 1.93
N CYS A 14 40.09 37.20 3.13
CA CYS A 14 40.92 37.18 4.34
C CYS A 14 40.32 36.37 5.48
N SER A 15 39.17 35.72 5.25
CA SER A 15 38.48 34.86 6.22
C SER A 15 38.02 35.56 7.50
N THR A 16 38.00 36.89 7.52
CA THR A 16 37.34 37.66 8.59
C THR A 16 35.85 37.31 8.59
N LYS A 17 35.35 36.86 9.73
CA LYS A 17 33.98 36.40 9.89
C LYS A 17 33.10 37.43 10.58
N HIS A 18 31.78 37.23 10.50
CA HIS A 18 30.81 37.99 11.28
C HIS A 18 30.91 39.51 11.04
N ILE A 19 31.08 39.89 9.77
CA ILE A 19 31.07 41.29 9.35
C ILE A 19 29.62 41.71 9.20
N GLU A 20 29.25 42.88 9.74
CA GLU A 20 27.87 43.37 9.64
C GLU A 20 27.41 43.45 8.18
N GLY A 21 26.19 42.98 7.92
CA GLY A 21 25.54 43.00 6.60
C GLY A 21 25.22 44.42 6.13
N THR A 22 25.40 45.45 6.96
CA THR A 22 25.39 46.85 6.52
C THR A 22 26.75 47.32 5.98
N SER A 23 27.85 46.66 6.39
CA SER A 23 29.22 47.00 5.98
C SER A 23 29.51 46.47 4.58
N ARG A 24 29.83 47.38 3.65
CA ARG A 24 30.07 47.08 2.22
C ARG A 24 31.48 46.58 1.93
N GLU A 25 32.39 46.78 2.86
CA GLU A 25 33.81 46.41 2.75
C GLU A 25 34.23 45.63 4.00
N CYS A 26 35.17 44.72 3.84
CA CYS A 26 35.76 44.01 4.95
C CYS A 26 36.59 44.97 5.79
N PRO A 27 36.33 45.13 7.11
CA PRO A 27 37.08 46.03 7.96
C PRO A 27 38.55 45.61 8.14
N SER A 28 38.89 44.34 7.86
CA SER A 28 40.25 43.84 8.00
C SER A 28 41.12 44.03 6.75
N CYS A 29 40.56 43.89 5.55
CA CYS A 29 41.35 43.88 4.30
C CYS A 29 40.85 44.86 3.23
N GLY A 30 39.77 45.60 3.50
CA GLY A 30 39.17 46.59 2.60
C GLY A 30 38.51 46.00 1.36
N LYS A 31 38.46 44.67 1.20
CA LYS A 31 37.80 44.07 0.03
C LYS A 31 36.28 44.26 0.10
N PRO A 32 35.64 44.68 -1.01
CA PRO A 32 34.20 44.85 -1.05
C PRO A 32 33.46 43.51 -1.00
N ARG A 33 32.18 43.57 -0.63
CA ARG A 33 31.26 42.43 -0.74
C ARG A 33 31.07 42.05 -2.20
N GLY A 34 31.60 40.90 -2.58
CA GLY A 34 31.48 40.35 -3.93
C GLY A 34 30.48 39.21 -4.04
N GLN A 35 30.31 38.70 -5.26
CA GLN A 35 29.41 37.60 -5.63
C GLN A 35 29.40 36.39 -4.67
N GLU A 36 30.54 36.04 -4.06
CA GLU A 36 30.67 34.88 -3.16
C GLU A 36 30.00 35.08 -1.79
N VAL A 37 29.65 36.32 -1.43
CA VAL A 37 29.05 36.63 -0.14
C VAL A 37 27.63 36.08 -0.05
N LYS A 38 27.37 35.35 1.04
CA LYS A 38 26.03 34.94 1.47
C LYS A 38 25.75 35.59 2.83
N PHE A 39 24.61 36.26 2.94
CA PHE A 39 24.17 36.81 4.22
C PHE A 39 23.61 35.71 5.11
N TYR A 40 23.85 35.83 6.41
CA TYR A 40 23.33 34.92 7.42
C TYR A 40 22.96 35.68 8.70
N MET A 41 22.12 35.07 9.54
CA MET A 41 21.80 35.60 10.87
C MET A 41 22.66 34.93 11.93
N ASP A 42 23.05 35.69 12.95
CA ASP A 42 23.65 35.17 14.18
C ASP A 42 22.93 35.84 15.37
N GLY A 43 21.89 35.16 15.85
CA GLY A 43 20.93 35.73 16.80
C GLY A 43 20.08 36.88 16.22
N VAL A 44 19.39 37.59 17.12
CA VAL A 44 18.50 38.70 16.76
C VAL A 44 19.09 40.01 17.26
N ARG A 45 19.62 40.81 16.33
CA ARG A 45 19.99 42.20 16.57
C ARG A 45 19.11 43.10 15.71
N TYR A 46 18.13 43.75 16.30
CA TYR A 46 17.32 44.73 15.57
C TYR A 46 18.19 45.93 15.16
N LEU A 47 17.93 46.45 13.96
CA LEU A 47 18.45 47.75 13.55
C LEU A 47 17.71 48.84 14.33
N SER A 48 18.46 49.87 14.73
CA SER A 48 17.90 51.11 15.23
C SER A 48 17.07 51.83 14.14
N ALA A 49 16.27 52.80 14.55
CA ALA A 49 15.54 53.65 13.61
C ALA A 49 16.48 54.40 12.66
N GLU A 50 17.69 54.73 13.11
CA GLU A 50 18.69 55.43 12.28
C GLU A 50 19.29 54.52 11.22
N GLU A 51 19.74 53.32 11.60
CA GLU A 51 20.25 52.31 10.68
C GLU A 51 19.20 51.94 9.63
N SER A 52 17.94 51.76 10.05
CA SER A 52 16.83 51.36 9.18
C SER A 52 16.48 52.42 8.12
N ARG A 53 16.63 53.72 8.42
CA ARG A 53 16.33 54.82 7.47
C ARG A 53 17.25 54.83 6.26
N THR A 54 18.45 54.27 6.38
CA THR A 54 19.43 54.21 5.29
C THR A 54 19.24 53.01 4.37
N LYS A 55 18.27 52.14 4.67
CA LYS A 55 17.98 50.92 3.92
C LYS A 55 16.92 51.16 2.86
N GLY A 56 17.24 50.74 1.63
CA GLY A 56 16.32 50.78 0.52
C GLY A 56 15.30 49.64 0.57
N LYS A 57 14.24 49.75 -0.23
CA LYS A 57 13.32 48.64 -0.47
C LYS A 57 13.85 47.81 -1.64
N GLY A 58 14.65 46.80 -1.36
CA GLY A 58 15.13 45.84 -2.37
C GLY A 58 16.50 45.27 -2.08
N ALA A 59 16.74 44.07 -2.62
CA ALA A 59 18.01 43.38 -2.51
C ALA A 59 19.16 44.12 -3.20
N ASP A 60 20.38 43.88 -2.75
CA ASP A 60 21.57 44.36 -3.42
C ASP A 60 21.65 43.81 -4.86
N TRP A 61 22.25 44.58 -5.77
CA TRP A 61 22.56 44.14 -7.13
C TRP A 61 24.06 43.96 -7.32
N LEU A 62 24.45 42.92 -8.06
CA LEU A 62 25.82 42.61 -8.42
C LEU A 62 26.18 43.35 -9.71
N CYS A 63 27.22 44.17 -9.66
CA CYS A 63 27.77 44.85 -10.82
C CYS A 63 28.46 43.86 -11.75
N ASP A 64 28.02 43.74 -13.00
CA ASP A 64 28.59 42.86 -14.02
C ASP A 64 30.05 43.23 -14.36
N HIS A 65 30.41 44.52 -14.24
CA HIS A 65 31.75 45.01 -14.58
C HIS A 65 32.82 44.65 -13.54
N CYS A 66 32.47 44.59 -12.25
CA CYS A 66 33.47 44.41 -11.19
C CYS A 66 33.11 43.35 -10.13
N GLY A 67 31.93 42.74 -10.21
CA GLY A 67 31.52 41.66 -9.32
C GLY A 67 31.21 42.06 -7.87
N ASN A 68 30.93 43.35 -7.61
CA ASN A 68 30.62 43.85 -6.27
C ASN A 68 29.14 44.16 -6.09
N TYR A 69 28.62 43.89 -4.88
CA TYR A 69 27.25 44.19 -4.49
C TYR A 69 27.05 45.66 -4.15
N ASN A 70 26.02 46.23 -4.74
CA ASN A 70 25.60 47.62 -4.60
C ASN A 70 24.18 47.70 -4.07
N SER A 71 23.86 48.79 -3.36
CA SER A 71 22.51 48.98 -2.81
C SER A 71 21.49 49.06 -3.93
N ALA A 72 20.29 48.53 -3.70
CA ALA A 72 19.14 48.76 -4.58
C ALA A 72 18.88 50.26 -4.88
N LEU A 73 19.28 51.15 -3.96
CA LEU A 73 19.16 52.61 -4.12
C LEU A 73 20.17 53.21 -5.11
N ASN A 74 21.25 52.50 -5.42
CA ASN A 74 22.33 53.01 -6.26
C ASN A 74 22.04 52.75 -7.74
N THR A 75 22.15 53.79 -8.57
CA THR A 75 22.09 53.70 -10.03
C THR A 75 23.47 53.59 -10.69
N ARG A 76 24.54 53.73 -9.91
CA ARG A 76 25.94 53.53 -10.31
C ARG A 76 26.68 52.68 -9.28
N CYS A 77 27.63 51.87 -9.74
CA CYS A 77 28.46 51.04 -8.88
C CYS A 77 29.37 51.92 -8.02
N SER A 78 29.29 51.77 -6.69
CA SER A 78 30.11 52.51 -5.74
C SER A 78 31.59 52.13 -5.80
N SER A 79 31.94 50.97 -6.36
CA SER A 79 33.35 50.53 -6.47
C SER A 79 34.04 50.94 -7.77
N CYS A 80 33.36 50.85 -8.93
CA CYS A 80 33.97 51.08 -10.25
C CYS A 80 33.34 52.23 -11.05
N GLY A 81 32.23 52.81 -10.57
CA GLY A 81 31.55 53.94 -11.23
C GLY A 81 30.66 53.57 -12.42
N ALA A 82 30.63 52.31 -12.85
CA ALA A 82 29.78 51.85 -13.95
C ALA A 82 28.29 52.10 -13.66
N GLU A 83 27.51 52.44 -14.68
CA GLU A 83 26.06 52.58 -14.57
C GLU A 83 25.39 51.22 -14.38
N ARG A 84 24.29 51.20 -13.64
CA ARG A 84 23.51 49.97 -13.47
C ARG A 84 22.86 49.59 -14.80
N GLY A 85 23.26 48.46 -15.35
CA GLY A 85 22.81 47.94 -16.64
C GLY A 85 21.87 46.74 -16.51
N SER A 86 21.34 46.28 -17.65
CA SER A 86 20.46 45.12 -17.71
C SER A 86 21.13 43.78 -17.38
N ASN A 87 22.46 43.73 -17.44
CA ASN A 87 23.25 42.53 -17.12
C ASN A 87 23.58 42.41 -15.63
N ASP A 88 23.32 43.45 -14.84
CA ASP A 88 23.50 43.41 -13.40
C ASP A 88 22.42 42.53 -12.76
N LYS A 89 22.85 41.63 -11.88
CA LYS A 89 21.96 40.62 -11.29
C LYS A 89 21.52 41.03 -9.90
N ALA A 90 20.28 40.76 -9.51
CA ALA A 90 19.89 40.88 -8.11
C ALA A 90 20.58 39.79 -7.27
N TYR A 91 20.83 40.05 -5.99
CA TYR A 91 21.46 39.11 -5.07
C TYR A 91 20.82 37.72 -5.10
N PHE A 92 19.48 37.62 -5.08
CA PHE A 92 18.79 36.33 -5.11
C PHE A 92 18.96 35.56 -6.43
N ASP A 93 19.13 36.26 -7.56
CA ASP A 93 19.42 35.60 -8.84
C ASP A 93 20.84 35.02 -8.84
N VAL A 94 21.81 35.77 -8.31
CA VAL A 94 23.18 35.29 -8.11
C VAL A 94 23.20 34.07 -7.20
N ARG A 95 22.46 34.11 -6.09
CA ARG A 95 22.35 32.98 -5.16
C ARG A 95 21.75 31.74 -5.82
N LYS A 96 20.67 31.91 -6.56
CA LYS A 96 20.00 30.82 -7.29
C LYS A 96 20.95 30.15 -8.30
N GLU A 97 21.72 30.95 -9.04
CA GLU A 97 22.73 30.42 -9.97
C GLU A 97 23.85 29.65 -9.26
N GLN A 98 24.36 30.16 -8.14
CA GLN A 98 25.38 29.50 -7.34
C GLN A 98 24.87 28.19 -6.73
N ASP A 99 23.66 28.19 -6.18
CA ASP A 99 23.06 26.99 -5.57
C ASP A 99 22.81 25.91 -6.66
N ALA A 100 22.38 26.31 -7.85
CA ALA A 100 22.24 25.39 -8.99
C ALA A 100 23.59 24.83 -9.48
N LYS A 101 24.64 25.65 -9.51
CA LYS A 101 26.01 25.18 -9.83
C LYS A 101 26.51 24.21 -8.77
N ASN A 102 26.33 24.52 -7.49
CA ASN A 102 26.74 23.66 -6.38
C ASN A 102 25.99 22.32 -6.38
N ALA A 103 24.69 22.31 -6.67
CA ALA A 103 23.91 21.09 -6.82
C ALA A 103 24.39 20.21 -7.99
N ARG A 104 24.74 20.82 -9.14
CA ARG A 104 25.32 20.10 -10.29
C ARG A 104 26.71 19.53 -9.97
N SER A 105 27.55 20.28 -9.27
CA SER A 105 28.87 19.81 -8.82
C SER A 105 28.79 18.69 -7.78
N ALA A 106 27.80 18.75 -6.87
CA ALA A 106 27.54 17.67 -5.90
C ALA A 106 26.98 16.40 -6.56
N SER A 107 26.28 16.53 -7.69
CA SER A 107 25.79 15.40 -8.49
C SER A 107 26.83 14.83 -9.48
N GLY A 108 28.00 15.48 -9.62
CA GLY A 108 28.98 15.25 -10.68
C GLY A 108 30.22 14.44 -10.28
N THR A 109 30.23 13.74 -9.14
CA THR A 109 31.28 12.77 -8.76
C THR A 109 30.77 11.35 -8.92
N GLY A 110 30.85 10.87 -10.16
CA GLY A 110 30.46 9.51 -10.52
C GLY A 110 31.23 8.99 -11.73
N THR A 111 32.53 9.27 -11.88
CA THR A 111 33.36 8.47 -12.78
C THR A 111 34.87 8.60 -12.52
N ALA A 112 35.47 7.42 -12.32
CA ALA A 112 36.83 6.98 -12.61
C ALA A 112 37.88 6.88 -11.46
N ALA A 113 38.34 5.62 -11.36
CA ALA A 113 39.59 5.09 -10.79
C ALA A 113 39.72 5.15 -9.25
N GLY A 114 39.91 4.05 -8.52
CA GLY A 114 40.69 2.84 -8.83
C GLY A 114 41.80 2.76 -7.79
N GLY A 115 41.66 1.88 -6.79
CA GLY A 115 42.66 1.74 -5.73
C GLY A 115 42.23 0.74 -4.65
N GLN A 116 42.68 -0.50 -4.80
CA GLN A 116 42.76 -1.49 -3.72
C GLN A 116 43.69 -0.95 -2.61
N ASN A 117 43.35 -1.08 -1.33
CA ASN A 117 43.83 -2.18 -0.46
C ASN A 117 43.58 -1.91 1.04
N SER A 118 43.29 -3.00 1.76
CA SER A 118 43.62 -3.30 3.17
C SER A 118 43.30 -2.31 4.31
N GLY A 119 42.57 -2.80 5.31
CA GLY A 119 42.45 -2.14 6.62
C GLY A 119 41.56 -2.88 7.60
N GLN A 120 41.99 -4.06 8.05
CA GLN A 120 41.40 -4.79 9.17
C GLN A 120 41.62 -3.99 10.47
N GLY A 121 40.53 -3.65 11.17
CA GLY A 121 40.59 -2.95 12.45
C GLY A 121 39.29 -3.12 13.20
N GLY A 122 39.23 -4.15 14.07
CA GLY A 122 38.04 -4.49 14.82
C GLY A 122 37.66 -3.44 15.86
N SER A 123 36.36 -3.29 16.09
CA SER A 123 35.86 -2.88 17.40
C SER A 123 34.61 -3.70 17.74
N LYS A 124 34.68 -4.36 18.88
CA LYS A 124 33.55 -5.06 19.51
C LYS A 124 32.54 -4.03 19.99
N ARG A 125 31.27 -4.22 19.68
CA ARG A 125 30.16 -3.80 20.55
C ARG A 125 28.97 -4.73 20.31
N GLY A 126 28.71 -5.57 21.30
CA GLY A 126 27.52 -6.40 21.33
C GLY A 126 26.28 -5.56 21.54
N ARG A 127 25.21 -5.92 20.84
CA ARG A 127 23.83 -5.75 21.30
C ARG A 127 22.99 -6.89 20.74
N SER A 128 22.47 -7.68 21.67
CA SER A 128 21.45 -8.70 21.47
C SER A 128 20.23 -8.14 20.75
N PHE A 129 19.79 -8.78 19.68
CA PHE A 129 18.44 -8.61 19.15
C PHE A 129 17.86 -9.97 18.78
N GLY A 130 16.88 -10.37 19.60
CA GLY A 130 16.16 -11.62 19.51
C GLY A 130 15.06 -11.64 18.45
N ALA A 131 14.78 -12.86 18.02
CA ALA A 131 13.44 -13.42 17.85
C ALA A 131 12.48 -12.88 16.79
N TRP A 132 12.82 -11.90 15.93
CA TRP A 132 11.90 -11.48 14.85
C TRP A 132 12.27 -11.96 13.43
N LYS A 133 13.44 -12.57 13.22
CA LYS A 133 13.81 -13.16 11.91
C LYS A 133 13.24 -14.57 11.68
N ILE A 134 12.87 -15.31 12.73
CA ILE A 134 12.44 -16.71 12.60
C ILE A 134 11.02 -16.82 12.02
N VAL A 135 10.15 -15.84 12.27
CA VAL A 135 8.77 -15.83 11.74
C VAL A 135 8.74 -15.48 10.24
N LEU A 136 9.54 -14.52 9.80
CA LEU A 136 9.64 -14.15 8.37
C LEU A 136 10.36 -15.22 7.54
N ILE A 137 11.40 -15.88 8.08
CA ILE A 137 12.06 -17.02 7.43
C ILE A 137 11.11 -18.23 7.41
N GLY A 138 10.36 -18.48 8.48
CA GLY A 138 9.35 -19.53 8.53
C GLY A 138 8.24 -19.35 7.49
N MET A 139 7.72 -18.12 7.34
CA MET A 139 6.73 -17.80 6.31
C MET A 139 7.29 -17.93 4.89
N LEU A 140 8.53 -17.51 4.65
CA LEU A 140 9.20 -17.68 3.35
C LEU A 140 9.49 -19.16 3.02
N VAL A 141 9.83 -19.98 4.02
CA VAL A 141 10.01 -21.43 3.84
C VAL A 141 8.66 -22.10 3.57
N ILE A 142 7.59 -21.73 4.27
CA ILE A 142 6.24 -22.25 4.00
C ILE A 142 5.76 -21.81 2.62
N ALA A 143 5.95 -20.55 2.23
CA ALA A 143 5.62 -20.05 0.88
C ALA A 143 6.47 -20.73 -0.20
N ALA A 144 7.75 -21.02 0.08
CA ALA A 144 8.60 -21.79 -0.82
C ALA A 144 8.16 -23.25 -0.93
N ILE A 145 7.72 -23.88 0.16
CA ILE A 145 7.17 -25.25 0.16
C ILE A 145 5.85 -25.30 -0.60
N ILE A 146 4.95 -24.33 -0.38
CA ILE A 146 3.67 -24.21 -1.11
C ILE A 146 3.95 -23.93 -2.60
N GLY A 147 4.91 -23.05 -2.91
CA GLY A 147 5.36 -22.78 -4.28
C GLY A 147 5.98 -24.00 -4.96
N LEU A 148 6.81 -24.77 -4.24
CA LEU A 148 7.39 -26.01 -4.75
C LEU A 148 6.31 -27.07 -5.00
N ALA A 149 5.36 -27.21 -4.07
CA ALA A 149 4.21 -28.11 -4.22
C ALA A 149 3.34 -27.70 -5.42
N ALA A 150 3.10 -26.40 -5.62
CA ALA A 150 2.39 -25.88 -6.78
C ALA A 150 3.12 -26.16 -8.11
N ILE A 151 4.45 -26.06 -8.15
CA ILE A 151 5.26 -26.41 -9.34
C ILE A 151 5.23 -27.93 -9.63
N ILE A 152 5.16 -28.77 -8.60
CA ILE A 152 5.01 -30.22 -8.74
C ILE A 152 3.61 -30.57 -9.28
N ALA A 153 2.57 -29.85 -8.83
CA ALA A 153 1.19 -30.02 -9.26
C ALA A 153 0.86 -29.38 -10.63
N MET A 154 1.74 -28.54 -11.20
CA MET A 154 1.48 -27.97 -12.52
C MET A 154 1.47 -29.05 -13.61
N PRO A 155 0.45 -29.06 -14.51
CA PRO A 155 0.36 -30.06 -15.56
C PRO A 155 1.47 -29.87 -16.60
N LYS A 156 2.23 -30.93 -16.84
CA LYS A 156 3.43 -30.97 -17.71
C LYS A 156 3.12 -31.65 -19.03
N LYS A 157 3.82 -31.26 -20.09
CA LYS A 157 3.76 -31.96 -21.38
C LYS A 157 4.36 -33.36 -21.23
N ARG A 158 3.62 -34.39 -21.62
CA ARG A 158 4.04 -35.79 -21.59
C ARG A 158 3.54 -36.49 -22.85
N THR A 159 4.32 -37.44 -23.35
CA THR A 159 3.85 -38.41 -24.33
C THR A 159 3.40 -39.65 -23.57
N VAL A 160 2.16 -40.06 -23.80
CA VAL A 160 1.51 -41.17 -23.09
C VAL A 160 0.91 -42.13 -24.10
N THR A 161 1.06 -43.43 -23.87
CA THR A 161 0.41 -44.47 -24.69
C THR A 161 -0.72 -45.07 -23.87
N VAL A 162 -1.94 -45.05 -24.39
CA VAL A 162 -3.11 -45.57 -23.68
C VAL A 162 -3.08 -47.10 -23.68
N LYS A 163 -3.10 -47.71 -22.50
CA LYS A 163 -3.10 -49.18 -22.31
C LYS A 163 -4.46 -49.71 -21.98
N ASP A 164 -5.20 -48.97 -21.16
CA ASP A 164 -6.54 -49.35 -20.73
C ASP A 164 -7.35 -48.11 -20.40
N MET A 165 -8.67 -48.26 -20.43
CA MET A 165 -9.62 -47.20 -20.15
C MET A 165 -10.73 -47.79 -19.29
N SER A 166 -10.97 -47.18 -18.14
CA SER A 166 -12.01 -47.58 -17.20
C SER A 166 -12.86 -46.39 -16.79
N TRP A 167 -14.03 -46.68 -16.24
CA TRP A 167 -14.95 -45.70 -15.73
C TRP A 167 -15.55 -46.21 -14.42
N LYS A 168 -15.99 -45.27 -13.59
CA LYS A 168 -16.75 -45.52 -12.38
C LYS A 168 -17.97 -44.60 -12.36
N THR A 169 -19.15 -45.18 -12.44
CA THR A 169 -20.41 -44.43 -12.38
C THR A 169 -21.03 -44.56 -11.00
N SER A 170 -21.81 -43.56 -10.62
CA SER A 170 -22.68 -43.62 -9.45
C SER A 170 -24.05 -43.05 -9.76
N VAL A 171 -25.05 -43.56 -9.04
CA VAL A 171 -26.38 -42.97 -8.95
C VAL A 171 -26.79 -42.92 -7.48
N ASP A 172 -27.19 -41.74 -7.04
CA ASP A 172 -27.82 -41.60 -5.73
C ASP A 172 -29.22 -42.19 -5.79
N VAL A 173 -29.62 -42.80 -4.69
CA VAL A 173 -30.98 -43.24 -4.44
C VAL A 173 -31.53 -42.35 -3.34
N GLU A 174 -32.62 -41.67 -3.67
CA GLU A 174 -33.38 -40.89 -2.71
C GLU A 174 -34.58 -41.70 -2.23
N LYS A 175 -34.89 -41.57 -0.95
CA LYS A 175 -36.04 -42.19 -0.31
C LYS A 175 -37.06 -41.14 0.09
N TYR A 176 -38.32 -41.43 -0.17
CA TYR A 176 -39.44 -40.59 0.20
C TYR A 176 -39.77 -40.82 1.67
N LEU A 177 -39.40 -39.85 2.49
CA LEU A 177 -39.52 -39.91 3.95
C LEU A 177 -40.48 -38.84 4.43
N LEU A 178 -41.25 -39.18 5.47
CA LEU A 178 -42.05 -38.21 6.20
C LEU A 178 -41.12 -37.47 7.16
N CYS A 179 -40.92 -36.18 6.94
CA CYS A 179 -40.02 -35.34 7.72
C CYS A 179 -40.81 -34.40 8.62
N ASP A 180 -40.38 -34.24 9.87
CA ASP A 180 -40.79 -33.16 10.74
C ASP A 180 -40.03 -31.89 10.37
N GLU A 181 -40.74 -30.83 9.99
CA GLU A 181 -40.20 -29.54 9.60
C GLU A 181 -40.99 -28.42 10.30
N ASP A 182 -40.41 -27.23 10.34
CA ASP A 182 -41.07 -26.02 10.80
C ASP A 182 -40.72 -24.82 9.95
N ASP A 183 -41.69 -23.94 9.77
CA ASP A 183 -41.55 -22.72 8.97
C ASP A 183 -42.58 -21.66 9.41
N TRP A 184 -42.43 -20.43 8.93
CA TRP A 184 -43.35 -19.33 9.20
C TRP A 184 -44.63 -19.39 8.36
N GLU A 185 -44.66 -20.28 7.37
CA GLU A 185 -45.82 -20.58 6.54
C GLU A 185 -46.00 -22.11 6.46
N LEU A 186 -47.24 -22.59 6.33
CA LEU A 186 -47.51 -24.01 6.15
C LEU A 186 -47.43 -24.35 4.65
N PRO A 187 -46.43 -25.12 4.18
CA PRO A 187 -46.30 -25.44 2.78
C PRO A 187 -47.40 -26.39 2.30
N GLU A 188 -47.69 -26.35 1.00
CA GLU A 188 -48.66 -27.24 0.36
C GLU A 188 -48.22 -28.71 0.50
N GLY A 189 -49.18 -29.59 0.79
CA GLY A 189 -48.92 -31.03 0.99
C GLY A 189 -48.38 -31.39 2.38
N ALA A 190 -48.14 -30.42 3.27
CA ALA A 190 -47.80 -30.69 4.67
C ALA A 190 -49.04 -31.02 5.51
N THR A 191 -48.83 -31.89 6.51
CA THR A 191 -49.80 -32.17 7.57
C THR A 191 -49.42 -31.37 8.81
N LEU A 192 -50.24 -30.37 9.15
CA LEU A 192 -50.01 -29.55 10.34
C LEU A 192 -50.01 -30.39 11.62
N LYS A 193 -48.99 -30.21 12.47
CA LYS A 193 -48.94 -30.80 13.81
C LYS A 193 -49.36 -29.80 14.88
N THR A 194 -48.72 -28.63 14.90
CA THR A 194 -49.02 -27.58 15.88
C THR A 194 -48.56 -26.21 15.38
N THR A 195 -49.04 -25.15 16.03
CA THR A 195 -48.63 -23.77 15.78
C THR A 195 -48.25 -23.10 17.09
N LYS A 196 -47.22 -22.26 17.08
CA LYS A 196 -46.81 -21.47 18.25
C LYS A 196 -46.53 -20.02 17.87
N GLN A 197 -46.74 -19.10 18.80
CA GLN A 197 -46.23 -17.73 18.66
C GLN A 197 -44.75 -17.73 19.03
N GLU A 198 -43.90 -17.41 18.07
CA GLU A 198 -42.45 -17.37 18.25
C GLU A 198 -41.86 -16.09 17.66
N VAL A 199 -40.67 -15.71 18.13
CA VAL A 199 -39.98 -14.52 17.63
C VAL A 199 -39.52 -14.79 16.20
N HIS A 200 -40.11 -14.09 15.24
CA HIS A 200 -39.73 -14.19 13.82
C HIS A 200 -38.45 -13.40 13.54
N HIS A 201 -38.40 -12.18 14.07
CA HIS A 201 -37.26 -11.29 13.95
C HIS A 201 -37.34 -10.20 15.01
N THR A 202 -36.28 -9.42 15.11
CA THR A 202 -36.18 -8.28 16.02
C THR A 202 -36.07 -6.99 15.22
N GLU A 203 -36.84 -5.98 15.61
CA GLU A 203 -36.74 -4.62 15.08
C GLU A 203 -36.10 -3.70 16.11
N GLN A 204 -35.44 -2.63 15.66
CA GLN A 204 -34.93 -1.58 16.54
C GLN A 204 -36.03 -0.55 16.78
N GLU A 205 -36.41 -0.34 18.03
CA GLU A 205 -37.36 0.69 18.45
C GLU A 205 -36.61 1.82 19.16
N TYR A 206 -36.75 3.05 18.65
CA TYR A 206 -36.19 4.23 19.30
C TYR A 206 -36.88 4.47 20.65
N VAL A 207 -36.08 4.63 21.71
CA VAL A 207 -36.60 4.80 23.08
C VAL A 207 -36.20 6.12 23.74
N GLY A 208 -35.43 6.95 23.05
CA GLY A 208 -35.01 8.26 23.54
C GLY A 208 -33.55 8.53 23.21
N GLU A 209 -32.97 9.49 23.93
CA GLU A 209 -31.57 9.87 23.76
C GLU A 209 -30.83 9.74 25.09
N ARG A 210 -29.52 9.55 25.01
CA ARG A 210 -28.61 9.66 26.14
C ARG A 210 -27.48 10.61 25.80
N GLU A 211 -26.97 11.30 26.82
CA GLU A 211 -25.75 12.08 26.66
C GLU A 211 -24.53 11.17 26.77
N GLU A 212 -23.55 11.39 25.88
CA GLU A 212 -22.22 10.80 26.00
C GLU A 212 -21.14 11.86 25.80
N THR A 213 -20.07 11.72 26.58
CA THR A 213 -18.88 12.57 26.46
C THR A 213 -17.89 11.95 25.50
N TYR A 214 -17.24 12.78 24.69
CA TYR A 214 -16.13 12.37 23.83
C TYR A 214 -15.06 13.45 23.81
N ASP A 215 -13.81 13.05 23.65
CA ASP A 215 -12.70 13.99 23.48
C ASP A 215 -12.53 14.33 22.00
N SER A 216 -12.47 15.63 21.72
CA SER A 216 -12.25 16.19 20.38
C SER A 216 -10.91 16.90 20.34
N TYR A 217 -10.13 16.73 19.27
CA TYR A 217 -8.86 17.42 19.08
C TYR A 217 -9.08 18.71 18.29
N GLU A 218 -8.98 19.84 18.97
CA GLU A 218 -9.42 21.15 18.45
C GLU A 218 -8.36 22.22 18.74
N VAL A 219 -8.49 23.37 18.06
CA VAL A 219 -7.70 24.56 18.38
C VAL A 219 -8.15 25.10 19.74
N ILE A 220 -7.24 25.09 20.71
CA ILE A 220 -7.49 25.57 22.08
C ILE A 220 -6.90 26.96 22.34
N GLY A 221 -6.04 27.43 21.44
CA GLY A 221 -5.39 28.72 21.53
C GLY A 221 -4.52 28.96 20.31
N SER A 222 -3.75 30.04 20.35
CA SER A 222 -2.71 30.31 19.37
C SER A 222 -1.56 31.06 20.03
N HIS A 223 -0.38 30.92 19.45
CA HIS A 223 0.80 31.70 19.81
C HIS A 223 1.47 32.28 18.57
N VAL A 224 2.29 33.31 18.76
CA VAL A 224 3.04 33.94 17.66
C VAL A 224 4.44 33.36 17.61
N GLU A 225 4.82 32.81 16.46
CA GLU A 225 6.20 32.45 16.15
C GLU A 225 6.82 33.44 15.16
N TYR A 226 8.09 33.76 15.35
CA TYR A 226 8.80 34.69 14.49
C TYR A 226 9.73 33.94 13.54
N SER A 227 9.57 34.18 12.24
CA SER A 227 10.51 33.77 11.20
C SER A 227 11.24 35.01 10.65
N TYR A 228 12.32 34.79 9.90
CA TYR A 228 13.15 35.86 9.38
C TYR A 228 13.46 35.62 7.90
N GLU A 229 13.16 36.62 7.08
CA GLU A 229 13.37 36.56 5.63
C GLU A 229 14.60 37.38 5.24
N ASP A 230 15.53 36.79 4.49
CA ASP A 230 16.68 37.52 3.93
C ASP A 230 16.15 38.60 2.98
N ASN A 231 16.57 39.86 3.17
CA ASN A 231 16.23 40.96 2.27
C ASN A 231 17.24 41.08 1.11
N GLY A 232 18.35 40.36 1.16
CA GLY A 232 19.39 40.34 0.14
C GLY A 232 20.29 41.58 0.13
N ASP A 233 20.23 42.41 1.17
CA ASP A 233 21.01 43.65 1.32
C ASP A 233 21.87 43.65 2.61
N GLY A 234 21.95 42.47 3.25
CA GLY A 234 22.58 42.23 4.54
C GLY A 234 21.70 42.54 5.74
N THR A 235 20.39 42.69 5.54
CA THR A 235 19.38 42.70 6.61
C THR A 235 18.36 41.59 6.41
N PHE A 236 17.63 41.26 7.48
CA PHE A 236 16.53 40.31 7.48
C PHE A 236 15.25 40.99 7.98
N SER A 237 14.09 40.55 7.51
CA SER A 237 12.79 41.04 7.98
C SER A 237 12.17 40.03 8.95
N GLU A 238 11.84 40.47 10.16
CA GLU A 238 11.04 39.69 11.10
C GLU A 238 9.60 39.55 10.58
N VAL A 239 9.11 38.31 10.50
CA VAL A 239 7.75 37.95 10.10
C VAL A 239 7.09 37.24 11.27
N ALA A 240 5.99 37.82 11.78
CA ALA A 240 5.15 37.20 12.80
C ALA A 240 4.19 36.22 12.12
N ASN A 241 4.15 34.98 12.60
CA ASN A 241 3.25 33.93 12.13
C ASN A 241 2.38 33.49 13.30
N ASP A 242 1.07 33.54 13.14
CA ASP A 242 0.14 32.96 14.10
C ASP A 242 0.10 31.44 13.91
N VAL A 243 0.38 30.71 14.98
CA VAL A 243 0.41 29.24 15.03
C VAL A 243 -0.68 28.77 15.99
N ASP A 244 -1.57 27.92 15.50
CA ASP A 244 -2.64 27.33 16.29
C ASP A 244 -2.10 26.29 17.28
N ASP A 245 -2.53 26.38 18.54
CA ASP A 245 -2.28 25.39 19.58
C ASP A 245 -3.45 24.40 19.62
N TYR A 246 -3.14 23.11 19.46
CA TYR A 246 -4.15 22.05 19.46
C TYR A 246 -4.14 21.25 20.76
N GLY A 247 -5.33 20.91 21.25
CA GLY A 247 -5.51 20.11 22.46
C GLY A 247 -6.78 19.29 22.45
N TYR A 248 -6.85 18.32 23.35
CA TYR A 248 -8.06 17.54 23.58
C TYR A 248 -9.04 18.30 24.45
N VAL A 249 -10.28 18.41 23.99
CA VAL A 249 -11.40 19.03 24.69
C VAL A 249 -12.51 18.01 24.85
N THR A 250 -12.96 17.79 26.09
CA THR A 250 -14.12 16.92 26.35
C THR A 250 -15.41 17.66 25.98
N ARG A 251 -16.13 17.11 25.01
CA ARG A 251 -17.43 17.58 24.53
C ARG A 251 -18.52 16.60 24.94
N THR A 252 -19.77 17.04 24.93
CA THR A 252 -20.95 16.18 25.15
C THR A 252 -21.84 16.23 23.92
N ARG A 253 -22.37 15.08 23.52
CA ARG A 253 -23.37 14.98 22.46
C ARG A 253 -24.54 14.10 22.89
N SER A 254 -25.73 14.40 22.35
CA SER A 254 -26.89 13.54 22.47
C SER A 254 -26.83 12.43 21.42
N VAL A 255 -26.95 11.18 21.83
CA VAL A 255 -27.00 10.02 20.92
C VAL A 255 -28.29 9.23 21.11
N PRO A 256 -28.91 8.73 20.02
CA PRO A 256 -30.14 7.98 20.09
C PRO A 256 -29.91 6.61 20.76
N VAL A 257 -30.86 6.20 21.60
CA VAL A 257 -30.91 4.89 22.23
C VAL A 257 -32.03 4.09 21.60
N TYR A 258 -31.72 2.85 21.21
CA TYR A 258 -32.66 1.90 20.65
C TYR A 258 -32.77 0.69 21.58
N ARG A 259 -33.92 0.02 21.54
CA ARG A 259 -34.11 -1.30 22.15
C ARG A 259 -34.56 -2.31 21.11
N ASP A 260 -34.20 -3.55 21.36
CA ASP A 260 -34.69 -4.71 20.62
C ASP A 260 -36.17 -4.93 20.91
N LYS A 261 -36.99 -4.88 19.85
CA LYS A 261 -38.42 -5.19 19.88
C LYS A 261 -38.65 -6.52 19.17
N PRO A 262 -38.92 -7.62 19.88
CA PRO A 262 -39.22 -8.90 19.25
C PRO A 262 -40.57 -8.83 18.52
N ILE A 263 -40.56 -9.20 17.24
CA ILE A 263 -41.77 -9.33 16.43
C ILE A 263 -42.15 -10.79 16.38
N TYR A 264 -43.29 -11.10 17.01
CA TYR A 264 -43.85 -12.44 17.06
C TYR A 264 -44.67 -12.72 15.80
N LYS A 265 -44.52 -13.91 15.25
CA LYS A 265 -45.43 -14.47 14.24
C LYS A 265 -45.79 -15.91 14.59
N THR A 266 -46.83 -16.40 13.95
CA THR A 266 -47.19 -17.82 14.02
C THR A 266 -46.14 -18.65 13.29
N LYS A 267 -45.50 -19.58 14.00
CA LYS A 267 -44.64 -20.60 13.44
C LYS A 267 -45.41 -21.92 13.34
N TYR A 268 -45.30 -22.59 12.20
CA TYR A 268 -46.00 -23.83 11.87
C TYR A 268 -45.03 -24.99 12.00
N TYR A 269 -45.43 -26.01 12.76
CA TYR A 269 -44.71 -27.27 12.89
C TYR A 269 -45.55 -28.35 12.21
N TYR A 270 -44.97 -29.06 11.26
CA TYR A 270 -45.71 -29.95 10.39
C TYR A 270 -44.88 -31.16 9.97
N THR A 271 -45.55 -32.18 9.45
CA THR A 271 -44.90 -33.26 8.72
C THR A 271 -45.13 -33.10 7.23
N ILE A 272 -44.08 -33.28 6.43
CA ILE A 272 -44.17 -33.23 4.97
C ILE A 272 -43.33 -34.35 4.37
N TRP A 273 -43.79 -34.92 3.27
CA TRP A 273 -43.00 -35.90 2.55
C TRP A 273 -41.91 -35.21 1.72
N ARG A 274 -40.67 -35.66 1.87
CA ARG A 274 -39.52 -35.16 1.12
C ARG A 274 -38.71 -36.32 0.57
N TRP A 275 -38.15 -36.12 -0.61
CA TRP A 275 -37.07 -36.96 -1.10
C TRP A 275 -35.80 -36.58 -0.35
N LYS A 276 -35.18 -37.55 0.30
CA LYS A 276 -33.93 -37.39 1.02
C LYS A 276 -32.95 -38.43 0.51
N TYR A 277 -31.68 -38.06 0.44
CA TYR A 277 -30.60 -39.00 0.18
C TYR A 277 -30.69 -40.21 1.12
N ASP A 278 -30.60 -41.41 0.55
CA ASP A 278 -30.60 -42.69 1.29
C ASP A 278 -29.25 -43.41 1.11
N ARG A 279 -28.84 -43.62 -0.15
CA ARG A 279 -27.59 -44.31 -0.49
C ARG A 279 -27.09 -43.94 -1.88
N THR A 280 -25.86 -44.33 -2.19
CA THR A 280 -25.29 -44.25 -3.53
C THR A 280 -24.97 -45.67 -4.01
N GLU A 281 -25.38 -45.98 -5.23
CA GLU A 281 -25.05 -47.23 -5.92
C GLU A 281 -23.97 -46.94 -6.96
N THR A 282 -22.99 -47.85 -7.10
CA THR A 282 -21.84 -47.65 -7.98
C THR A 282 -21.66 -48.81 -8.94
N ALA A 283 -21.23 -48.53 -10.17
CA ALA A 283 -20.74 -49.53 -11.11
C ALA A 283 -19.36 -49.13 -11.63
N GLU A 284 -18.54 -50.12 -11.94
CA GLU A 284 -17.20 -49.96 -12.52
C GLU A 284 -17.09 -50.85 -13.75
N GLY A 285 -16.43 -50.37 -14.80
CA GLY A 285 -16.25 -51.13 -16.03
C GLY A 285 -15.12 -50.60 -16.90
N GLY A 286 -14.75 -51.41 -17.90
CA GLY A 286 -13.76 -51.05 -18.90
C GLY A 286 -14.41 -50.56 -20.20
N GLY A 287 -13.61 -49.89 -21.03
CA GLY A 287 -14.02 -49.42 -22.36
C GLY A 287 -14.66 -48.03 -22.37
N LYS A 288 -15.15 -47.60 -23.54
CA LYS A 288 -15.54 -46.19 -23.77
C LYS A 288 -16.93 -45.79 -23.27
N THR A 289 -17.80 -46.75 -22.99
CA THR A 289 -19.20 -46.47 -22.69
C THR A 289 -19.49 -46.76 -21.23
N PRO A 290 -19.69 -45.73 -20.38
CA PRO A 290 -20.09 -45.93 -19.00
C PRO A 290 -21.48 -46.53 -18.88
N GLU A 291 -21.61 -47.55 -18.06
CA GLU A 291 -22.91 -48.11 -17.68
C GLU A 291 -23.24 -47.67 -16.26
N TYR A 292 -24.47 -47.23 -16.03
CA TYR A 292 -24.92 -46.84 -14.70
C TYR A 292 -25.55 -48.04 -13.99
N PRO A 293 -25.36 -48.17 -12.67
CA PRO A 293 -26.07 -49.18 -11.90
C PRO A 293 -27.59 -48.96 -12.01
N ASP A 294 -28.33 -50.07 -12.14
CA ASP A 294 -29.80 -50.09 -12.18
C ASP A 294 -30.36 -50.82 -10.94
N PRO A 295 -30.32 -50.16 -9.77
CA PRO A 295 -30.77 -50.76 -8.52
C PRO A 295 -32.29 -51.02 -8.57
N GLN A 296 -32.71 -52.15 -7.99
CA GLN A 296 -34.14 -52.42 -7.80
C GLN A 296 -34.71 -51.45 -6.75
N LEU A 297 -35.56 -50.53 -7.21
CA LEU A 297 -36.18 -49.52 -6.36
C LEU A 297 -37.51 -50.01 -5.80
N THR A 298 -37.81 -49.59 -4.59
CA THR A 298 -39.16 -49.67 -4.01
C THR A 298 -40.02 -48.49 -4.45
N ASP A 299 -41.33 -48.56 -4.19
CA ASP A 299 -42.32 -47.51 -4.53
C ASP A 299 -42.04 -46.16 -3.84
N LYS A 300 -41.17 -46.16 -2.82
CA LYS A 300 -40.75 -44.97 -2.05
C LYS A 300 -39.31 -44.58 -2.34
N GLU A 301 -38.70 -45.11 -3.38
CA GLU A 301 -37.35 -44.76 -3.79
C GLU A 301 -37.37 -44.21 -5.22
N ARG A 302 -36.43 -43.30 -5.50
CA ARG A 302 -36.19 -42.82 -6.86
C ARG A 302 -34.70 -42.62 -7.08
N LEU A 303 -34.29 -42.61 -8.34
CA LEU A 303 -32.94 -42.19 -8.71
C LEU A 303 -32.80 -40.68 -8.49
N GLY A 304 -31.71 -40.29 -7.85
CA GLY A 304 -31.26 -38.93 -7.65
C GLY A 304 -30.17 -38.55 -8.64
N GLU A 305 -29.14 -37.88 -8.13
CA GLU A 305 -28.02 -37.38 -8.93
C GLU A 305 -27.19 -38.54 -9.50
N LYS A 306 -26.72 -38.37 -10.73
CA LYS A 306 -25.82 -39.32 -11.42
C LYS A 306 -24.47 -38.66 -11.59
N SER A 307 -23.40 -39.43 -11.39
CA SER A 307 -22.06 -38.97 -11.73
C SER A 307 -21.21 -40.07 -12.35
N VAL A 308 -20.17 -39.67 -13.07
CA VAL A 308 -19.21 -40.56 -13.69
C VAL A 308 -17.80 -40.00 -13.52
N GLU A 309 -16.88 -40.87 -13.12
CA GLU A 309 -15.44 -40.63 -13.11
C GLU A 309 -14.80 -41.50 -14.19
N TYR A 310 -13.89 -40.90 -14.97
CA TYR A 310 -13.16 -41.60 -16.03
C TYR A 310 -11.69 -41.73 -15.67
N GLU A 311 -11.14 -42.92 -15.85
CA GLU A 311 -9.74 -43.24 -15.60
C GLU A 311 -9.09 -43.87 -16.83
N VAL A 312 -7.86 -43.46 -17.13
CA VAL A 312 -7.08 -43.97 -18.25
C VAL A 312 -5.75 -44.47 -17.73
N THR A 313 -5.46 -45.75 -17.99
CA THR A 313 -4.16 -46.34 -17.71
C THR A 313 -3.24 -46.07 -18.88
N CYS A 314 -2.17 -45.31 -18.64
CA CYS A 314 -1.21 -44.90 -19.63
C CYS A 314 0.19 -45.46 -19.33
N GLU A 315 0.92 -45.86 -20.36
CA GLU A 315 2.36 -46.09 -20.28
C GLU A 315 3.11 -44.77 -20.49
N VAL A 316 3.97 -44.43 -19.52
CA VAL A 316 4.81 -43.23 -19.53
C VAL A 316 6.24 -43.63 -19.15
N LYS A 317 7.18 -43.54 -20.10
CA LYS A 317 8.60 -43.93 -19.90
C LYS A 317 8.73 -45.36 -19.32
N ASN A 318 8.04 -46.33 -19.91
CA ASN A 318 8.03 -47.75 -19.54
C ASN A 318 7.48 -48.03 -18.12
N LYS A 319 6.62 -47.15 -17.60
CA LYS A 319 5.87 -47.38 -16.36
C LYS A 319 4.39 -47.08 -16.61
N GLU A 320 3.52 -47.93 -16.09
CA GLU A 320 2.08 -47.68 -16.11
C GLU A 320 1.69 -46.66 -15.05
N LYS A 321 0.73 -45.82 -15.40
CA LYS A 321 0.16 -44.83 -14.52
C LYS A 321 -1.29 -44.55 -14.90
N ILE A 322 -2.15 -44.51 -13.89
CA ILE A 322 -3.57 -44.17 -14.03
C ILE A 322 -3.71 -42.66 -13.93
N TYR A 323 -4.51 -42.09 -14.82
CA TYR A 323 -4.91 -40.69 -14.78
C TYR A 323 -6.42 -40.56 -14.78
N LYS A 324 -6.94 -39.66 -13.94
CA LYS A 324 -8.31 -39.16 -14.09
C LYS A 324 -8.39 -38.27 -15.31
N VAL A 325 -9.52 -38.29 -16.01
CA VAL A 325 -9.76 -37.43 -17.17
C VAL A 325 -11.20 -36.94 -17.21
N LYS A 326 -11.43 -35.83 -17.90
CA LYS A 326 -12.79 -35.38 -18.24
C LYS A 326 -13.33 -36.16 -19.43
N GLU A 327 -14.65 -36.33 -19.50
CA GLU A 327 -15.36 -37.00 -20.60
C GLU A 327 -14.87 -36.56 -21.99
N ALA A 328 -14.80 -35.24 -22.23
CA ALA A 328 -14.37 -34.69 -23.52
C ALA A 328 -12.92 -35.05 -23.94
N ILE A 329 -12.08 -35.44 -22.97
CA ILE A 329 -10.73 -35.97 -23.22
C ILE A 329 -10.81 -37.48 -23.39
N TYR A 330 -11.52 -38.17 -22.50
CA TYR A 330 -11.72 -39.62 -22.55
C TYR A 330 -12.20 -40.10 -23.92
N ASP A 331 -13.21 -39.45 -24.50
CA ASP A 331 -13.81 -39.83 -25.78
C ASP A 331 -12.80 -39.82 -26.95
N LYS A 332 -11.80 -38.94 -26.87
CA LYS A 332 -10.78 -38.73 -27.92
C LYS A 332 -9.58 -39.69 -27.81
N LEU A 333 -9.48 -40.42 -26.70
CA LEU A 333 -8.39 -41.36 -26.47
C LEU A 333 -8.80 -42.74 -26.95
N ASP A 334 -7.89 -43.47 -27.60
CA ASP A 334 -8.11 -44.85 -28.04
C ASP A 334 -7.02 -45.76 -27.48
N ILE A 335 -7.40 -46.98 -27.09
CA ILE A 335 -6.48 -47.97 -26.53
C ILE A 335 -5.45 -48.36 -27.61
N GLY A 336 -4.17 -48.32 -27.25
CA GLY A 336 -3.04 -48.60 -28.13
C GLY A 336 -2.44 -47.34 -28.79
N GLU A 337 -3.17 -46.23 -28.79
CA GLU A 337 -2.72 -44.99 -29.41
C GLU A 337 -1.83 -44.15 -28.47
N THR A 338 -0.98 -43.31 -29.07
CA THR A 338 -0.02 -42.46 -28.35
C THR A 338 -0.35 -40.98 -28.54
N TYR A 339 -0.50 -40.27 -27.43
CA TYR A 339 -0.90 -38.86 -27.41
C TYR A 339 0.14 -38.00 -26.70
N ASN A 340 0.33 -36.78 -27.20
CA ASN A 340 0.97 -35.72 -26.43
C ASN A 340 -0.09 -35.05 -25.57
N VAL A 341 0.09 -35.03 -24.26
CA VAL A 341 -0.89 -34.50 -23.32
C VAL A 341 -0.25 -33.53 -22.34
N LYS A 342 -1.07 -32.66 -21.76
CA LYS A 342 -0.71 -31.88 -20.58
C LYS A 342 -1.34 -32.56 -19.37
N ALA A 343 -0.52 -33.13 -18.48
CA ALA A 343 -0.98 -33.90 -17.34
C ALA A 343 -0.18 -33.60 -16.08
N ASP A 344 -0.84 -33.54 -14.93
CA ASP A 344 -0.18 -33.37 -13.63
C ASP A 344 0.16 -34.73 -12.98
N SER A 345 0.14 -34.82 -11.65
CA SER A 345 0.36 -36.08 -10.94
C SER A 345 -0.83 -37.03 -11.00
N GLU A 346 -2.05 -36.57 -11.25
CA GLU A 346 -3.29 -37.33 -11.09
C GLU A 346 -4.23 -37.21 -12.29
N GLU A 347 -4.23 -36.10 -13.03
CA GLU A 347 -5.19 -35.83 -14.12
C GLU A 347 -4.51 -35.52 -15.46
N ILE A 348 -5.12 -35.96 -16.57
CA ILE A 348 -4.84 -35.39 -17.91
C ILE A 348 -5.77 -34.21 -18.13
N VAL A 349 -5.18 -33.02 -18.26
CA VAL A 349 -5.90 -31.75 -18.36
C VAL A 349 -6.25 -31.39 -19.80
N SER A 350 -5.43 -31.80 -20.78
CA SER A 350 -5.69 -31.57 -22.21
C SER A 350 -4.84 -32.45 -23.13
N ILE A 351 -5.34 -32.79 -24.30
CA ILE A 351 -4.55 -33.33 -25.42
C ILE A 351 -3.89 -32.16 -26.17
N ILE A 352 -2.63 -32.31 -26.54
CA ILE A 352 -1.85 -31.35 -27.32
C ILE A 352 -1.81 -31.90 -28.74
N GLU A 353 -2.43 -31.18 -29.67
CA GLU A 353 -2.37 -31.48 -31.11
C GLU A 353 -0.95 -31.48 -31.67
#